data_AF-A0A978V381-F1
#
_entry.id   AF-A0A978V381-F1
#
_cell.length_a   1.000
_cell.length_b   1.000
_cell.length_c   1.000
_cell.angle_alpha   90.00
_cell.angle_beta   90.00
_cell.angle_gamma   90.00
#
_symmetry.space_group_name_H-M   'P 1'
#
loop_
_entity.id
_entity.type
_entity.pdbx_description
1 polymer ?
#
loop_
_entity_poly.entity_id
_entity_poly.type
_entity_poly.pdbx_seq_one_letter_code
_entity_poly.pdbx_strand_id
1 'polypeptide(L)'
;MDSDAKWESRLPKNYRDIISRSDSASYLNSLPKEGLYNHFCNHPTIIDNGTKSFAIDKKSGKSCYMIGARGLEIEHVEKPQYWQWKSLPVSRFSEVAELNEVWFLHIKGKIEKMMLPPGTTYGVYFVYKLTENISVFRRVPVELSIDFNGQVKGNGPNNYLDPLHPRQNDRGDGWREIEMGDFFIKHGENDRLVFMLKEYDTKTRKNGLIVEGIEIRPKHG
;
A
#
# COMPACT_ATOMS: atom_id res chain seq x y z
N MET A 1 -1.31 -12.19 -35.36
CA MET A 1 -0.89 -10.78 -35.21
C MET A 1 -1.97 -9.91 -34.55
N ASP A 2 -3.26 -10.22 -34.71
CA ASP A 2 -4.37 -9.41 -34.17
C ASP A 2 -4.57 -9.50 -32.64
N SER A 3 -4.13 -10.60 -32.00
CA SER A 3 -4.31 -10.82 -30.55
C SER A 3 -3.44 -9.88 -29.69
N ASP A 4 -2.19 -9.65 -30.07
CA ASP A 4 -1.24 -8.88 -29.25
C ASP A 4 -1.60 -7.39 -29.20
N ALA A 5 -2.05 -6.80 -30.32
CA ALA A 5 -2.49 -5.41 -30.35
C ALA A 5 -3.70 -5.17 -29.44
N LYS A 6 -4.65 -6.12 -29.43
CA LYS A 6 -5.80 -6.10 -28.53
C LYS A 6 -5.38 -6.13 -27.07
N TRP A 7 -4.46 -7.01 -26.69
CA TRP A 7 -3.99 -7.11 -25.31
C TRP A 7 -3.10 -5.94 -24.89
N GLU A 8 -2.29 -5.40 -25.81
CA GLU A 8 -1.49 -4.20 -25.55
C GLU A 8 -2.36 -3.00 -25.19
N SER A 9 -3.54 -2.85 -25.83
CA SER A 9 -4.49 -1.78 -25.48
C SER A 9 -5.07 -1.88 -24.06
N ARG A 10 -4.99 -3.05 -23.42
CA ARG A 10 -5.45 -3.30 -22.04
C ARG A 10 -4.35 -3.08 -21.00
N LEU A 11 -3.09 -3.01 -21.41
CA LEU A 11 -2.00 -2.72 -20.50
C LEU A 11 -1.98 -1.21 -20.17
N PRO A 12 -1.52 -0.82 -18.97
CA PRO A 12 -1.27 0.59 -18.66
C PRO A 12 -0.30 1.19 -19.68
N LYS A 13 -0.50 2.44 -20.10
CA LYS A 13 0.35 3.07 -21.13
C LYS A 13 1.85 3.07 -20.78
N ASN A 14 2.17 3.12 -19.49
CA ASN A 14 3.52 3.10 -18.93
C ASN A 14 4.00 1.69 -18.53
N TYR A 15 3.40 0.60 -19.03
CA TYR A 15 3.76 -0.76 -18.63
C TYR A 15 5.24 -1.09 -18.87
N ARG A 16 5.86 -0.54 -19.92
CA ARG A 16 7.28 -0.73 -20.21
C ARG A 16 8.17 -0.15 -19.10
N ASP A 17 7.83 1.04 -18.60
CA ASP A 17 8.55 1.69 -17.49
C ASP A 17 8.37 0.91 -16.19
N ILE A 18 7.18 0.33 -15.97
CA ILE A 18 6.92 -0.55 -14.82
C ILE A 18 7.83 -1.78 -14.89
N ILE A 19 7.93 -2.43 -16.06
CA ILE A 19 8.79 -3.61 -16.25
C ILE A 19 10.25 -3.25 -15.98
N SER A 20 10.75 -2.12 -16.50
CA SER A 20 12.16 -1.73 -16.31
C SER A 20 12.54 -1.46 -14.86
N ARG A 21 11.55 -1.23 -13.97
CA ARG A 21 11.75 -1.01 -12.53
C ARG A 21 11.71 -2.30 -11.72
N SER A 22 11.44 -3.44 -12.35
CA SER A 22 11.34 -4.75 -11.70
C SER A 22 12.60 -5.58 -11.89
N ASP A 23 13.02 -6.31 -10.86
CA ASP A 23 14.12 -7.29 -10.96
C ASP A 23 13.76 -8.46 -11.88
N SER A 24 12.46 -8.67 -12.16
CA SER A 24 11.95 -9.70 -13.08
C SER A 24 11.79 -9.19 -14.52
N ALA A 25 12.42 -8.07 -14.89
CA ALA A 25 12.23 -7.42 -16.19
C ALA A 25 12.45 -8.35 -17.39
N SER A 26 13.48 -9.21 -17.34
CA SER A 26 13.80 -10.15 -18.42
C SER A 26 12.66 -11.14 -18.67
N TYR A 27 12.12 -11.74 -17.60
CA TYR A 27 10.97 -12.64 -17.65
C TYR A 27 9.73 -11.92 -18.17
N LEU A 28 9.39 -10.76 -17.61
CA LEU A 28 8.20 -9.99 -18.00
C LEU A 28 8.22 -9.56 -19.47
N ASN A 29 9.39 -9.15 -19.99
CA ASN A 29 9.55 -8.77 -21.39
C ASN A 29 9.44 -9.96 -22.37
N SER A 30 9.65 -11.19 -21.90
CA SER A 30 9.52 -12.40 -22.73
C SER A 30 8.08 -12.90 -22.87
N LEU A 31 7.15 -12.41 -22.03
CA LEU A 31 5.75 -12.80 -22.07
C LEU A 31 5.01 -12.18 -23.27
N PRO A 32 4.13 -12.93 -23.96
CA PRO A 32 3.13 -12.34 -24.85
C PRO A 32 2.25 -11.31 -24.11
N LYS A 33 1.61 -10.38 -24.82
CA LYS A 33 0.85 -9.28 -24.18
C LYS A 33 -0.29 -9.77 -23.29
N GLU A 34 -0.95 -10.85 -23.70
CA GLU A 34 -1.94 -11.56 -22.88
C GLU A 34 -1.33 -12.13 -21.60
N GLY A 35 -0.21 -12.82 -21.73
CA GLY A 35 0.52 -13.42 -20.61
C GLY A 35 1.00 -12.36 -19.62
N LEU A 36 1.47 -11.22 -20.12
CA LEU A 36 1.88 -10.08 -19.31
C LEU A 36 0.69 -9.46 -18.54
N TYR A 37 -0.44 -9.23 -19.21
CA TYR A 37 -1.65 -8.73 -18.56
C TYR A 37 -2.13 -9.69 -17.46
N ASN A 38 -2.16 -10.99 -17.77
CA ASN A 38 -2.51 -12.03 -16.80
C ASN A 38 -1.52 -12.11 -15.65
N HIS A 39 -0.23 -11.91 -15.90
CA HIS A 39 0.78 -11.83 -14.84
C HIS A 39 0.46 -10.68 -13.88
N PHE A 40 0.28 -9.46 -14.40
CA PHE A 40 -0.02 -8.28 -13.57
C PHE A 40 -1.34 -8.38 -12.81
N CYS A 41 -2.32 -9.15 -13.30
CA CYS A 41 -3.57 -9.39 -12.60
C CYS A 41 -3.44 -10.39 -11.44
N ASN A 42 -2.53 -11.36 -11.55
CA ASN A 42 -2.47 -12.50 -10.63
C ASN A 42 -1.29 -12.45 -9.67
N HIS A 43 -0.23 -11.71 -10.01
CA HIS A 43 1.01 -11.65 -9.26
C HIS A 43 1.42 -10.18 -9.10
N PRO A 44 1.44 -9.65 -7.86
CA PRO A 44 2.01 -8.34 -7.60
C PRO A 44 3.47 -8.31 -8.06
N THR A 45 3.79 -7.45 -9.02
CA THR A 45 5.15 -7.27 -9.54
C THR A 45 5.91 -6.32 -8.63
N ILE A 46 6.98 -6.79 -8.02
CA ILE A 46 7.85 -5.97 -7.18
C ILE A 46 8.71 -5.06 -8.06
N ILE A 47 8.74 -3.77 -7.70
CA ILE A 47 9.43 -2.69 -8.42
C ILE A 47 10.15 -1.76 -7.43
N ASP A 48 10.99 -0.88 -7.96
CA ASP A 48 11.75 0.13 -7.19
C ASP A 48 12.60 -0.50 -6.08
N ASN A 49 13.45 -1.46 -6.46
CA ASN A 49 14.38 -2.12 -5.54
C ASN A 49 13.68 -2.69 -4.30
N GLY A 50 12.53 -3.35 -4.53
CA GLY A 50 11.77 -4.01 -3.45
C GLY A 50 10.81 -3.11 -2.67
N THR A 51 10.77 -1.79 -2.94
CA THR A 51 10.01 -0.86 -2.09
C THR A 51 8.55 -0.69 -2.49
N LYS A 52 8.18 -1.06 -3.72
CA LYS A 52 6.80 -0.96 -4.20
C LYS A 52 6.38 -2.21 -4.95
N SER A 53 5.08 -2.46 -5.01
CA SER A 53 4.50 -3.48 -5.87
C SER A 53 3.47 -2.87 -6.81
N PHE A 54 3.44 -3.36 -8.04
CA PHE A 54 2.44 -3.03 -9.05
C PHE A 54 1.52 -4.22 -9.32
N ALA A 55 0.23 -3.97 -9.54
CA ALA A 55 -0.72 -4.96 -10.03
C ALA A 55 -1.80 -4.30 -10.88
N ILE A 56 -2.57 -5.09 -11.62
CA ILE A 56 -3.81 -4.65 -12.26
C ILE A 56 -4.99 -5.19 -11.48
N ASP A 57 -5.90 -4.31 -11.07
CA ASP A 57 -7.17 -4.74 -10.49
C ASP A 57 -7.98 -5.51 -11.53
N LYS A 58 -8.30 -6.77 -11.23
CA LYS A 58 -8.99 -7.67 -12.18
C LYS A 58 -10.37 -7.15 -12.61
N LYS A 59 -11.06 -6.43 -11.72
CA LYS A 59 -12.44 -5.97 -11.97
C LYS A 59 -12.46 -4.76 -12.89
N SER A 60 -11.64 -3.76 -12.58
CA SER A 60 -11.61 -2.48 -13.31
C SER A 60 -10.58 -2.43 -14.44
N GLY A 61 -9.59 -3.33 -14.45
CA GLY A 61 -8.45 -3.28 -15.37
C GLY A 61 -7.48 -2.13 -15.09
N LYS A 62 -7.64 -1.43 -13.96
CA LYS A 62 -6.83 -0.24 -13.61
C LYS A 62 -5.66 -0.61 -12.72
N SER A 63 -4.60 0.19 -12.80
CA SER A 63 -3.39 0.04 -12.01
C SER A 63 -3.66 0.14 -10.50
N CYS A 64 -3.04 -0.77 -9.74
CA CYS A 64 -2.91 -0.76 -8.29
C CYS A 64 -1.44 -0.66 -7.91
N TYR A 65 -1.15 0.07 -6.84
CA TYR A 65 0.19 0.15 -6.28
C TYR A 65 0.17 -0.09 -4.78
N MET A 66 1.23 -0.67 -4.25
CA MET A 66 1.49 -0.64 -2.82
C MET A 66 2.90 -0.18 -2.56
N ILE A 67 3.07 0.64 -1.53
CA ILE A 67 4.36 0.99 -0.96
C ILE A 67 4.60 0.09 0.23
N GLY A 68 5.60 -0.79 0.15
CA GLY A 68 5.97 -1.66 1.25
C GLY A 68 6.63 -0.89 2.39
N ALA A 69 6.75 -1.49 3.57
CA ALA A 69 7.34 -0.85 4.74
C ALA A 69 8.72 -0.22 4.49
N ARG A 70 9.57 -0.87 3.66
CA ARG A 70 10.88 -0.34 3.22
C ARG A 70 10.79 0.95 2.38
N GLY A 71 9.65 1.22 1.76
CA GLY A 71 9.37 2.44 1.00
C GLY A 71 8.64 3.54 1.79
N LEU A 72 8.34 3.30 3.08
CA LEU A 72 7.65 4.27 3.95
C LEU A 72 8.66 5.06 4.81
N GLU A 73 8.27 6.29 5.16
CA GLU A 73 8.91 7.10 6.18
C GLU A 73 8.27 6.72 7.53
N ILE A 74 8.96 5.87 8.31
CA ILE A 74 8.50 5.41 9.63
C ILE A 74 9.44 6.00 10.69
N GLU A 75 8.88 6.70 11.67
CA GLU A 75 9.66 7.35 12.72
C GLU A 75 10.46 6.31 13.54
N HIS A 76 11.77 6.56 13.63
CA HIS A 76 12.74 5.73 14.33
C HIS A 76 12.89 4.28 13.85
N VAL A 77 12.48 3.96 12.62
CA VAL A 77 12.56 2.60 12.07
C VAL A 77 13.98 2.05 11.94
N GLU A 78 14.97 2.94 11.93
CA GLU A 78 16.39 2.60 11.97
C GLU A 78 16.87 2.08 13.33
N LYS A 79 16.09 2.27 14.40
CA LYS A 79 16.46 1.93 15.77
C LYS A 79 15.92 0.55 16.15
N PRO A 80 16.77 -0.48 16.33
CA PRO A 80 16.32 -1.85 16.61
C PRO A 80 15.56 -1.99 17.94
N GLN A 81 15.78 -1.09 18.90
CA GLN A 81 15.00 -1.05 20.13
C GLN A 81 13.52 -0.72 19.92
N TYR A 82 13.16 -0.09 18.79
CA TYR A 82 11.79 0.36 18.50
C TYR A 82 11.15 -0.44 17.36
N TRP A 83 11.93 -0.83 16.37
CA TRP A 83 11.46 -1.55 15.19
C TRP A 83 12.40 -2.68 14.83
N GLN A 84 11.87 -3.76 14.28
CA GLN A 84 12.65 -4.82 13.66
C GLN A 84 12.14 -5.12 12.26
N TRP A 85 13.05 -5.50 11.37
CA TRP A 85 12.72 -5.97 10.03
C TRP A 85 12.65 -7.49 10.06
N LYS A 86 11.59 -8.05 9.47
CA LYS A 86 11.41 -9.50 9.40
C LYS A 86 10.87 -9.93 8.06
N SER A 87 11.18 -11.16 7.67
CA SER A 87 10.52 -11.82 6.54
C SER A 87 9.28 -12.57 7.03
N LEU A 88 8.17 -12.43 6.30
CA LEU A 88 6.95 -13.19 6.54
C LEU A 88 6.55 -13.90 5.23
N PRO A 89 6.33 -15.22 5.23
CA PRO A 89 5.97 -15.97 4.00
C PRO A 89 4.71 -15.46 3.29
N VAL A 90 3.81 -14.83 4.03
CA VAL A 90 2.53 -14.27 3.53
C VAL A 90 2.64 -12.82 3.06
N SER A 91 3.81 -12.19 3.21
CA SER A 91 4.07 -10.83 2.71
C SER A 91 4.36 -10.85 1.22
N ARG A 92 3.89 -9.85 0.48
CA ARG A 92 4.35 -9.63 -0.91
C ARG A 92 5.78 -9.08 -0.97
N PHE A 93 6.24 -8.42 0.08
CA PHE A 93 7.58 -7.84 0.21
C PHE A 93 8.52 -8.78 0.97
N SER A 94 9.81 -8.73 0.64
CA SER A 94 10.85 -9.53 1.31
C SER A 94 10.92 -9.28 2.82
N GLU A 95 10.69 -8.03 3.23
CA GLU A 95 10.71 -7.58 4.62
C GLU A 95 9.51 -6.69 4.95
N VAL A 96 9.03 -6.83 6.18
CA VAL A 96 8.02 -5.99 6.82
C VAL A 96 8.60 -5.39 8.11
N ALA A 97 8.01 -4.29 8.58
CA ALA A 97 8.44 -3.63 9.82
C ALA A 97 7.54 -4.07 10.98
N GLU A 98 8.12 -4.69 12.01
CA GLU A 98 7.43 -5.02 13.26
C GLU A 98 7.83 -4.02 14.36
N LEU A 99 6.82 -3.46 15.01
CA LEU A 99 6.95 -2.50 16.09
C LEU A 99 7.24 -3.22 17.41
N ASN A 100 8.45 -3.01 17.94
CA ASN A 100 8.89 -3.53 19.22
C ASN A 100 8.32 -2.72 20.38
N GLU A 101 8.53 -1.39 20.39
CA GLU A 101 7.96 -0.49 21.39
C GLU A 101 8.18 0.99 21.01
N VAL A 102 7.13 1.83 21.01
CA VAL A 102 7.24 3.29 20.89
C VAL A 102 6.22 4.01 21.77
N TRP A 103 6.45 5.28 22.07
CA TRP A 103 5.51 6.15 22.78
C TRP A 103 4.50 6.85 21.86
N PHE A 104 4.91 7.13 20.63
CA PHE A 104 4.08 7.72 19.59
C PHE A 104 4.39 7.02 18.26
N LEU A 105 3.42 6.99 17.35
CA LEU A 105 3.56 6.37 16.04
C LEU A 105 3.38 7.43 14.96
N HIS A 106 4.31 7.47 14.01
CA HIS A 106 4.17 8.30 12.83
C HIS A 106 4.72 7.55 11.62
N ILE A 107 3.81 7.21 10.70
CA ILE A 107 4.10 6.52 9.45
C ILE A 107 3.60 7.41 8.32
N LYS A 108 4.45 7.63 7.33
CA LYS A 108 4.16 8.45 6.17
C LYS A 108 4.55 7.72 4.89
N GLY A 109 3.71 7.82 3.87
CA GLY A 109 4.02 7.34 2.54
C GLY A 109 3.74 8.43 1.50
N LYS A 110 4.36 8.28 0.33
CA LYS A 110 4.22 9.21 -0.79
C LYS A 110 4.14 8.46 -2.11
N ILE A 111 3.18 8.81 -2.95
CA ILE A 111 3.12 8.33 -4.34
C ILE A 111 2.95 9.49 -5.30
N GLU A 112 3.54 9.34 -6.48
CA GLU A 112 3.45 10.31 -7.55
C GLU A 112 2.19 10.06 -8.38
N LYS A 113 1.40 11.11 -8.62
CA LYS A 113 0.14 11.03 -9.37
C LYS A 113 0.30 10.42 -10.76
N MET A 114 1.43 10.63 -11.44
CA MET A 114 1.70 10.08 -12.77
C MET A 114 1.67 8.55 -12.82
N MET A 115 1.75 7.88 -11.66
CA MET A 115 1.59 6.43 -11.57
C MET A 115 0.12 6.00 -11.67
N LEU A 116 -0.84 6.89 -11.42
CA LEU A 116 -2.26 6.56 -11.33
C LEU A 116 -3.04 7.09 -12.56
N PRO A 117 -3.75 6.23 -13.31
CA PRO A 117 -4.63 6.64 -14.38
C PRO A 117 -5.68 7.70 -13.96
N PRO A 118 -5.85 8.78 -14.73
CA PRO A 118 -6.90 9.77 -14.48
C PRO A 118 -8.31 9.21 -14.70
N GLY A 119 -9.32 9.94 -14.23
CA GLY A 119 -10.73 9.55 -14.33
C GLY A 119 -11.12 8.42 -13.37
N THR A 120 -10.37 8.26 -12.28
CA THR A 120 -10.55 7.16 -11.33
C THR A 120 -10.50 7.66 -9.90
N THR A 121 -11.44 7.18 -9.08
CA THR A 121 -11.37 7.32 -7.61
C THR A 121 -10.57 6.17 -7.04
N TYR A 122 -9.51 6.51 -6.32
CA TYR A 122 -8.63 5.57 -5.64
C TYR A 122 -8.88 5.63 -4.15
N GLY A 123 -9.02 4.46 -3.53
CA GLY A 123 -8.95 4.30 -2.08
C GLY A 123 -7.50 4.03 -1.65
N VAL A 124 -7.16 4.49 -0.46
CA VAL A 124 -5.87 4.23 0.20
C VAL A 124 -6.11 3.39 1.44
N TYR A 125 -5.35 2.31 1.57
CA TYR A 125 -5.53 1.31 2.62
C TYR A 125 -4.20 1.07 3.32
N PHE A 126 -4.19 1.22 4.64
CA PHE A 126 -3.06 0.80 5.45
C PHE A 126 -3.17 -0.71 5.69
N VAL A 127 -2.13 -1.48 5.34
CA VAL A 127 -2.12 -2.94 5.37
C VAL A 127 -1.15 -3.43 6.43
N TYR A 128 -1.67 -4.20 7.39
CA TYR A 128 -0.95 -4.53 8.61
C TYR A 128 -1.42 -5.84 9.26
N LYS A 129 -0.64 -6.32 10.23
CA LYS A 129 -1.03 -7.36 11.18
C LYS A 129 -0.81 -6.84 12.59
N LEU A 130 -1.45 -7.51 13.55
CA LEU A 130 -1.19 -7.31 14.97
C LEU A 130 -0.74 -8.64 15.57
N THR A 131 0.24 -8.60 16.47
CA THR A 131 0.61 -9.75 17.26
C THR A 131 -0.49 -10.09 18.26
N GLU A 132 -0.74 -11.38 18.48
CA GLU A 132 -1.92 -11.86 19.23
C GLU A 132 -1.94 -11.41 20.71
N ASN A 133 -0.78 -11.10 21.28
CA ASN A 133 -0.62 -10.79 22.70
C ASN A 133 -0.72 -9.29 23.04
N ILE A 134 -0.88 -8.40 22.05
CA ILE A 134 -0.68 -6.96 22.25
C ILE A 134 -1.82 -6.16 21.61
N SER A 135 -2.98 -6.11 22.28
CA SER A 135 -4.17 -5.39 21.81
C SER A 135 -4.21 -3.90 22.21
N VAL A 136 -3.08 -3.22 22.34
CA VAL A 136 -3.05 -1.78 22.66
C VAL A 136 -3.86 -0.95 21.65
N PHE A 137 -3.83 -1.35 20.37
CA PHE A 137 -4.59 -0.72 19.30
C PHE A 137 -6.10 -1.04 19.29
N ARG A 138 -6.58 -1.80 20.28
CA ARG A 138 -8.02 -1.91 20.59
C ARG A 138 -8.52 -0.71 21.39
N ARG A 139 -7.62 -0.04 22.12
CA ARG A 139 -7.95 1.05 23.07
C ARG A 139 -7.36 2.39 22.64
N VAL A 140 -6.23 2.37 21.95
CA VAL A 140 -5.58 3.57 21.43
C VAL A 140 -5.95 3.73 19.96
N PRO A 141 -6.71 4.78 19.60
CA PRO A 141 -7.04 5.01 18.21
C PRO A 141 -5.89 5.71 17.49
N VAL A 142 -5.90 5.62 16.16
CA VAL A 142 -4.95 6.28 15.27
C VAL A 142 -5.67 7.31 14.41
N GLU A 143 -4.97 8.38 14.06
CA GLU A 143 -5.39 9.33 13.05
C GLU A 143 -4.89 8.85 11.69
N LEU A 144 -5.82 8.71 10.74
CA LEU A 144 -5.53 8.35 9.35
C LEU A 144 -5.91 9.52 8.45
N SER A 145 -4.97 9.95 7.59
CA SER A 145 -5.22 11.03 6.65
C SER A 145 -4.47 10.86 5.33
N ILE A 146 -5.00 11.52 4.32
CA ILE A 146 -4.43 11.71 3.00
C ILE A 146 -4.39 13.22 2.75
N ASP A 147 -3.21 13.73 2.41
CA ASP A 147 -3.04 15.06 1.87
C ASP A 147 -2.95 14.95 0.34
N PHE A 148 -3.96 15.52 -0.30
CA PHE A 148 -4.03 15.67 -1.74
C PHE A 148 -4.05 17.15 -2.09
N ASN A 149 -2.93 17.66 -2.61
CA ASN A 149 -2.79 19.05 -3.06
C ASN A 149 -3.09 20.09 -1.95
N GLY A 150 -2.61 19.84 -0.72
CA GLY A 150 -2.84 20.69 0.44
C GLY A 150 -4.23 20.53 1.06
N GLN A 151 -5.09 19.70 0.47
CA GLN A 151 -6.37 19.33 1.07
C GLN A 151 -6.20 18.03 1.84
N VAL A 152 -6.16 18.15 3.16
CA VAL A 152 -6.13 17.01 4.07
C VAL A 152 -7.55 16.46 4.22
N LYS A 153 -7.73 15.20 3.83
CA LYS A 153 -8.93 14.40 4.11
C LYS A 153 -8.52 13.23 5.00
N GLY A 154 -9.35 12.84 5.95
CA GLY A 154 -9.03 11.71 6.82
C GLY A 154 -10.24 11.22 7.57
N ASN A 155 -10.15 10.01 8.10
CA ASN A 155 -11.22 9.35 8.86
C ASN A 155 -11.25 9.80 10.34
N GLY A 156 -10.70 10.97 10.65
CA GLY A 156 -10.59 11.51 12.02
C GLY A 156 -9.66 10.72 12.94
N PRO A 157 -9.57 11.07 14.24
CA PRO A 157 -8.63 10.47 15.18
C PRO A 157 -9.14 9.16 15.83
N ASN A 158 -10.36 8.69 15.52
CA ASN A 158 -11.03 7.59 16.23
C ASN A 158 -11.01 6.25 15.47
N ASN A 159 -9.88 5.91 14.83
CA ASN A 159 -9.74 4.65 14.09
C ASN A 159 -8.97 3.61 14.91
N TYR A 160 -9.54 2.42 15.10
CA TYR A 160 -8.90 1.36 15.87
C TYR A 160 -8.33 0.29 14.94
N LEU A 161 -7.05 -0.05 15.11
CA LEU A 161 -6.42 -1.11 14.32
C LEU A 161 -6.84 -2.52 14.81
N ASP A 162 -7.40 -2.63 16.02
CA ASP A 162 -8.04 -3.86 16.51
C ASP A 162 -9.50 -3.62 16.90
N PRO A 163 -10.43 -3.50 15.93
CA PRO A 163 -11.83 -3.27 16.24
C PRO A 163 -12.45 -4.50 16.93
N LEU A 164 -13.46 -4.28 17.78
CA LEU A 164 -14.19 -5.34 18.50
C LEU A 164 -14.83 -6.39 17.60
N HIS A 165 -15.02 -6.07 16.31
CA HIS A 165 -15.48 -6.98 15.26
C HIS A 165 -14.34 -7.20 14.25
N PRO A 166 -13.43 -8.16 14.48
CA PRO A 166 -12.19 -8.30 13.71
C PRO A 166 -12.39 -8.54 12.21
N ARG A 167 -13.56 -9.08 11.83
CA ARG A 167 -13.94 -9.33 10.42
C ARG A 167 -14.02 -8.06 9.58
N GLN A 168 -14.12 -6.87 10.18
CA GLN A 168 -14.20 -5.61 9.44
C GLN A 168 -12.91 -5.28 8.68
N ASN A 169 -11.77 -5.75 9.19
CA ASN A 169 -10.47 -5.42 8.63
C ASN A 169 -9.83 -6.61 7.91
N ASP A 170 -10.49 -7.76 7.81
CA ASP A 170 -9.92 -8.95 7.16
C ASP A 170 -9.93 -8.81 5.63
N ARG A 171 -8.76 -9.01 5.01
CA ARG A 171 -8.58 -8.98 3.55
C ARG A 171 -8.75 -10.35 2.90
N GLY A 172 -8.71 -11.43 3.67
CA GLY A 172 -8.73 -12.80 3.18
C GLY A 172 -7.37 -13.34 2.69
N ASP A 173 -6.31 -12.52 2.67
CA ASP A 173 -4.92 -12.90 2.36
C ASP A 173 -4.06 -13.09 3.62
N GLY A 174 -4.71 -13.09 4.80
CA GLY A 174 -4.05 -13.17 6.10
C GLY A 174 -3.54 -11.83 6.63
N TRP A 175 -3.71 -10.73 5.90
CA TRP A 175 -3.47 -9.37 6.37
C TRP A 175 -4.77 -8.67 6.79
N ARG A 176 -4.61 -7.62 7.61
CA ARG A 176 -5.68 -6.68 7.90
C ARG A 176 -5.50 -5.40 7.08
N GLU A 177 -6.59 -4.70 6.82
CA GLU A 177 -6.54 -3.33 6.30
C GLU A 177 -7.50 -2.38 7.02
N ILE A 178 -7.16 -1.10 6.92
CA ILE A 178 -8.07 -0.01 7.25
C ILE A 178 -7.97 1.07 6.18
N GLU A 179 -9.11 1.62 5.77
CA GLU A 179 -9.15 2.70 4.81
C GLU A 179 -8.65 4.01 5.46
N MET A 180 -7.71 4.68 4.79
CA MET A 180 -7.19 5.99 5.18
C MET A 180 -7.98 7.15 4.56
N GLY A 181 -8.64 6.87 3.43
CA GLY A 181 -9.49 7.78 2.67
C GLY A 181 -9.45 7.48 1.17
N ASP A 182 -10.01 8.38 0.38
CA ASP A 182 -9.99 8.31 -1.08
C ASP A 182 -9.71 9.67 -1.75
N PHE A 183 -9.36 9.60 -3.03
CA PHE A 183 -9.15 10.77 -3.88
C PHE A 183 -9.48 10.46 -5.34
N PHE A 184 -9.86 11.49 -6.11
CA PHE A 184 -10.13 11.38 -7.53
C PHE A 184 -8.99 11.97 -8.36
N ILE A 185 -8.43 11.20 -9.28
CA ILE A 185 -7.36 11.68 -10.18
C ILE A 185 -7.97 12.40 -11.38
N LYS A 186 -7.78 13.73 -11.43
CA LYS A 186 -8.11 14.57 -12.59
C LYS A 186 -6.97 14.59 -13.62
N HIS A 187 -7.31 14.86 -14.88
CA HIS A 187 -6.32 15.10 -15.94
C HIS A 187 -5.51 16.40 -15.68
N GLY A 188 -4.21 16.39 -15.99
CA GLY A 188 -3.43 17.62 -16.23
C GLY A 188 -2.66 18.25 -15.07
N GLU A 189 -2.84 17.81 -13.81
CA GLU A 189 -2.07 18.36 -12.67
C GLU A 189 -1.04 17.34 -12.18
N ASN A 190 0.16 17.80 -11.77
CA ASN A 190 1.27 16.95 -11.35
C ASN A 190 1.46 17.02 -9.83
N ASP A 191 0.65 16.24 -9.12
CA ASP A 191 0.51 16.39 -7.66
C ASP A 191 1.18 15.22 -6.92
N ARG A 192 1.69 15.52 -5.73
CA ARG A 192 2.18 14.50 -4.79
C ARG A 192 1.05 14.12 -3.84
N LEU A 193 0.84 12.83 -3.68
CA LEU A 193 -0.08 12.28 -2.70
C LEU A 193 0.70 11.83 -1.48
N VAL A 194 0.31 12.34 -0.32
CA VAL A 194 0.93 11.98 0.95
C VAL A 194 -0.11 11.32 1.83
N PHE A 195 0.23 10.22 2.45
CA PHE A 195 -0.65 9.51 3.39
C PHE A 195 0.06 9.39 4.73
N MET A 196 -0.70 9.56 5.80
CA MET A 196 -0.18 9.61 7.17
C MET A 196 -1.03 8.76 8.10
N LEU A 197 -0.35 7.97 8.92
CA LEU A 197 -0.90 7.34 10.11
C LEU A 197 -0.16 7.91 11.32
N LYS A 198 -0.93 8.48 12.26
CA LYS A 198 -0.40 9.14 13.45
C LYS A 198 -1.07 8.64 14.71
N GLU A 199 -0.28 8.56 15.77
CA GLU A 199 -0.75 8.27 17.11
C GLU A 199 0.17 9.03 18.08
N TYR A 200 -0.38 9.88 18.94
CA TYR A 200 0.39 10.82 19.77
C TYR A 200 0.17 10.64 21.28
N ASP A 201 -0.54 9.62 21.76
CA ASP A 201 -0.65 9.34 23.19
C ASP A 201 0.69 8.90 23.78
N THR A 202 1.48 9.84 24.28
CA THR A 202 2.77 9.55 24.89
C THR A 202 2.68 8.89 26.27
N LYS A 203 1.49 8.50 26.75
CA LYS A 203 1.31 7.85 28.06
C LYS A 203 1.23 6.33 27.94
N THR A 204 0.81 5.82 26.80
CA THR A 204 0.67 4.38 26.54
C THR A 204 1.72 3.94 25.54
N ARG A 205 2.52 2.91 25.87
CA ARG A 205 3.47 2.32 24.92
C ARG A 205 2.75 1.46 23.89
N LYS A 206 3.17 1.54 22.63
CA LYS A 206 2.63 0.78 21.51
C LYS A 206 3.64 -0.26 21.07
N ASN A 207 3.15 -1.47 20.84
CA ASN A 207 3.94 -2.56 20.28
C ASN A 207 3.06 -3.52 19.49
N GLY A 208 3.67 -4.48 18.80
CA GLY A 208 2.96 -5.55 18.12
C GLY A 208 2.29 -5.19 16.79
N LEU A 209 2.49 -3.97 16.29
CA LEU A 209 2.07 -3.59 14.92
C LEU A 209 3.08 -4.14 13.90
N ILE A 210 2.61 -4.89 12.92
CA ILE A 210 3.42 -5.35 11.79
C ILE A 210 2.91 -4.65 10.54
N VAL A 211 3.75 -3.84 9.91
CA VAL A 211 3.40 -3.03 8.73
C VAL A 211 3.82 -3.78 7.47
N GLU A 212 2.87 -4.17 6.63
CA GLU A 212 3.19 -4.56 5.26
C GLU A 212 3.44 -3.30 4.42
N GLY A 213 2.53 -2.32 4.51
CA GLY A 213 2.65 -1.06 3.79
C GLY A 213 1.33 -0.33 3.55
N ILE A 214 1.28 0.50 2.51
CA ILE A 214 0.11 1.30 2.12
C ILE A 214 -0.28 0.99 0.66
N GLU A 215 -1.48 0.50 0.45
CA GLU A 215 -2.03 0.09 -0.84
C GLU A 215 -3.00 1.13 -1.41
N ILE A 216 -2.82 1.45 -2.68
CA ILE A 216 -3.61 2.39 -3.47
C ILE A 216 -4.27 1.61 -4.59
N ARG A 217 -5.60 1.52 -4.56
CA ARG A 217 -6.38 0.75 -5.55
C ARG A 217 -7.70 1.43 -5.91
N PRO A 218 -8.26 1.17 -7.09
CA PRO A 218 -9.55 1.73 -7.49
C PRO A 218 -10.65 1.37 -6.48
N LYS A 219 -11.47 2.34 -6.07
CA LYS A 219 -12.56 2.10 -5.09
C LYS A 219 -13.76 1.41 -5.74
N HIS A 220 -14.13 1.85 -6.93
CA HIS A 220 -15.19 1.29 -7.77
C HIS A 220 -14.81 1.53 -9.24
N GLY A 221 -14.85 0.47 -10.04
CA GLY A 221 -14.82 0.50 -11.50
C GLY A 221 -16.14 -0.03 -12.03
#